data_AF-A0A523RM42-F1
#
_entry.id   AF-A0A523RM42-F1
#
_cell.length_a   1.000
_cell.length_b   1.000
_cell.length_c   1.000
_cell.angle_alpha   90.00
_cell.angle_beta   90.00
_cell.angle_gamma   90.00
#
_symmetry.space_group_name_H-M   'P 1'
#
loop_
_entity.id
_entity.type
_entity.pdbx_description
1 polymer ?
#
loop_
_entity_poly.entity_id
_entity_poly.type
_entity_poly.pdbx_seq_one_letter_code
_entity_poly.pdbx_strand_id
1 'polypeptide(L)'
;MSKEKHVFTFGSGEADGNPSMKNLLGGKGASLAGATLLGLPVPPGFTISTEVCNLYLASGGLSDEIKKEAKVALKRIEDYMGMNFGDSKNPLLVSCRSGARQSMPGMMETVLNVGLTTSTIPGLIEVTQNERFVYDSYRRLIMMFSDVVMEKAAGLEPEEGHGIRQQLERILERKKTDVGCLTDTCLSVEHLKELCIEFKNAIKKNLGKEFPDDPYEQLWAGIGAVFKSWGGNRAVAYRRIEGIPDEWGTACTVQTMVFGNMGESSATGVAFSRNPATGDNQFYGEFLINAQGEDVVAGTRTPNAMNHDSKNEQSKDLPTLEETMPEIYNQLVDIKNTLEDDTKDMIDIEFTIQEGKLFLVQHRVGKRTATAALNIAMDMLKDKSIDEPTAILRVAPAQLGQLLYPILDPDAEAEEDAIARGLPAGPGGAFGQIVFTSEAAVEWNKKGKKVVLIREETSPEDIEGMRAANAILTARGGMTSHAALVTRGWGKCCIVGATGLDINTFEKTVTIKGKLYREGDT
;
A
#
# COMPACT_ATOMS: atom_id res chain seq x y z
N MET A 1 -28.79 21.64 -19.53
CA MET A 1 -27.96 21.33 -18.35
C MET A 1 -26.60 20.93 -18.89
N SER A 2 -25.50 21.53 -18.42
CA SER A 2 -24.17 21.07 -18.81
C SER A 2 -24.04 19.60 -18.45
N LYS A 3 -23.51 18.80 -19.38
CA LYS A 3 -23.26 17.38 -19.13
C LYS A 3 -22.34 17.24 -17.90
N GLU A 4 -22.80 16.53 -16.88
CA GLU A 4 -22.04 16.30 -15.65
C GLU A 4 -20.81 15.43 -15.98
N LYS A 5 -19.61 15.90 -15.64
CA LYS A 5 -18.34 15.23 -16.00
C LYS A 5 -17.93 14.32 -14.85
N HIS A 6 -17.72 13.03 -15.13
CA HIS A 6 -17.39 12.06 -14.08
C HIS A 6 -15.95 11.55 -14.12
N VAL A 7 -15.24 11.75 -15.23
CA VAL A 7 -13.86 11.29 -15.45
C VAL A 7 -12.93 12.49 -15.66
N PHE A 8 -11.85 12.56 -14.88
CA PHE A 8 -10.92 13.70 -14.83
C PHE A 8 -9.51 13.24 -15.14
N THR A 9 -8.94 13.70 -16.25
CA THR A 9 -7.58 13.35 -16.69
C THR A 9 -6.51 14.13 -15.95
N PHE A 10 -5.32 13.55 -15.82
CA PHE A 10 -4.09 14.20 -15.37
C PHE A 10 -2.88 13.59 -16.10
N GLY A 11 -1.89 14.41 -16.44
CA GLY A 11 -0.62 13.98 -17.02
C GLY A 11 -0.03 15.01 -17.97
N SER A 12 1.27 14.90 -18.27
CA SER A 12 1.97 15.77 -19.23
C SER A 12 1.85 17.28 -18.92
N GLY A 13 1.79 17.65 -17.63
CA GLY A 13 1.65 19.04 -17.18
C GLY A 13 0.22 19.60 -17.19
N GLU A 14 -0.77 18.82 -17.61
CA GLU A 14 -2.18 19.23 -17.63
C GLU A 14 -3.04 18.34 -16.72
N ALA A 15 -4.02 18.94 -16.04
CA ALA A 15 -5.02 18.19 -15.26
C ALA A 15 -6.40 18.84 -15.34
N ASP A 16 -7.43 18.01 -15.44
CA ASP A 16 -8.84 18.42 -15.35
C ASP A 16 -9.28 18.77 -13.91
N GLY A 17 -8.49 18.34 -12.93
CA GLY A 17 -8.74 18.51 -11.50
C GLY A 17 -7.65 19.32 -10.80
N ASN A 18 -7.80 19.51 -9.49
CA ASN A 18 -6.81 20.19 -8.65
C ASN A 18 -6.96 19.75 -7.17
N PRO A 19 -6.05 20.17 -6.26
CA PRO A 19 -6.09 19.79 -4.84
C PRO A 19 -7.39 20.15 -4.10
N SER A 20 -8.12 21.20 -4.50
CA SER A 20 -9.37 21.60 -3.83
C SER A 20 -10.54 20.67 -4.16
N MET A 21 -10.43 19.83 -5.19
CA MET A 21 -11.45 18.88 -5.61
C MET A 21 -11.38 17.54 -4.86
N LYS A 22 -10.75 17.51 -3.68
CA LYS A 22 -10.59 16.32 -2.82
C LYS A 22 -11.90 15.59 -2.52
N ASN A 23 -13.02 16.30 -2.44
CA ASN A 23 -14.33 15.68 -2.22
C ASN A 23 -14.84 14.89 -3.43
N LEU A 24 -14.47 15.29 -4.65
CA LEU A 24 -14.92 14.66 -5.89
C LEU A 24 -13.92 13.62 -6.40
N LEU A 25 -12.62 13.91 -6.30
CA LEU A 25 -11.54 13.08 -6.85
C LEU A 25 -10.89 12.18 -5.79
N GLY A 26 -11.34 12.28 -4.54
CA GLY A 26 -10.64 11.71 -3.40
C GLY A 26 -9.29 12.39 -3.14
N GLY A 27 -8.63 12.00 -2.04
CA GLY A 27 -7.30 12.51 -1.71
C GLY A 27 -6.26 12.18 -2.77
N LYS A 28 -6.31 10.97 -3.34
CA LYS A 28 -5.33 10.51 -4.33
C LYS A 28 -5.45 11.24 -5.66
N GLY A 29 -6.64 11.27 -6.26
CA GLY A 29 -6.86 11.93 -7.55
C GLY A 29 -6.57 13.44 -7.48
N ALA A 30 -6.98 14.10 -6.40
CA ALA A 30 -6.70 15.51 -6.19
C ALA A 30 -5.18 15.81 -6.03
N SER A 31 -4.45 14.94 -5.32
CA SER A 31 -3.00 15.07 -5.14
C SER A 31 -2.24 14.81 -6.44
N LEU A 32 -2.63 13.80 -7.22
CA LEU A 32 -2.01 13.53 -8.53
C LEU A 32 -2.25 14.67 -9.54
N ALA A 33 -3.46 15.25 -9.54
CA ALA A 33 -3.75 16.43 -10.32
C ALA A 33 -2.87 17.62 -9.89
N GLY A 34 -2.75 17.88 -8.58
CA GLY A 34 -1.87 18.93 -8.05
C GLY A 34 -0.40 18.75 -8.44
N ALA A 35 0.16 17.55 -8.23
CA ALA A 35 1.52 17.23 -8.61
C ALA A 35 1.78 17.39 -10.12
N THR A 36 0.79 17.03 -10.94
CA THR A 36 0.88 17.24 -12.40
C THR A 36 0.94 18.74 -12.75
N LEU A 37 0.10 19.57 -12.11
CA LEU A 37 0.10 21.02 -12.32
C LEU A 37 1.38 21.70 -11.81
N LEU A 38 2.06 21.10 -10.84
CA LEU A 38 3.39 21.51 -10.37
C LEU A 38 4.54 21.06 -11.31
N GLY A 39 4.23 20.33 -12.39
CA GLY A 39 5.23 19.84 -13.34
C GLY A 39 6.04 18.64 -12.84
N LEU A 40 5.58 17.95 -11.81
CA LEU A 40 6.26 16.77 -11.26
C LEU A 40 6.07 15.54 -12.19
N PRO A 41 6.99 14.56 -12.16
CA PRO A 41 6.98 13.42 -13.08
C PRO A 41 5.91 12.38 -12.72
N VAL A 42 4.63 12.76 -12.83
CA VAL A 42 3.49 11.89 -12.53
C VAL A 42 3.13 11.06 -13.77
N PRO A 43 3.04 9.72 -13.67
CA PRO A 43 2.53 8.89 -14.76
C PRO A 43 1.10 9.31 -15.12
N PRO A 44 0.78 9.52 -16.41
CA PRO A 44 -0.52 10.00 -16.84
C PRO A 44 -1.64 9.03 -16.48
N GLY A 45 -2.83 9.56 -16.27
CA GLY A 45 -3.97 8.81 -15.74
C GLY A 45 -5.27 9.60 -15.81
N PHE A 46 -6.31 9.00 -15.23
CA PHE A 46 -7.56 9.68 -14.94
C PHE A 46 -8.17 9.19 -13.63
N THR A 47 -8.99 10.04 -13.03
CA THR A 47 -9.78 9.72 -11.85
C THR A 47 -11.26 9.71 -12.20
N ILE A 48 -11.91 8.59 -11.89
CA ILE A 48 -13.37 8.46 -11.88
C ILE A 48 -13.86 8.91 -10.50
N SER A 49 -14.75 9.89 -10.48
CA SER A 49 -15.18 10.59 -9.27
C SER A 49 -15.86 9.70 -8.22
N THR A 50 -15.90 10.19 -6.98
CA THR A 50 -16.60 9.53 -5.86
C THR A 50 -18.10 9.36 -6.11
N GLU A 51 -18.72 10.23 -6.90
CA GLU A 51 -20.15 10.16 -7.23
C GLU A 51 -20.48 8.89 -8.03
N VAL A 52 -19.57 8.49 -8.93
CA VAL A 52 -19.71 7.24 -9.69
C VAL A 52 -19.70 6.03 -8.77
N CYS A 53 -18.96 6.04 -7.67
CA CYS A 53 -19.00 4.95 -6.70
C CYS A 53 -20.42 4.75 -6.16
N ASN A 54 -21.10 5.84 -5.78
CA ASN A 54 -22.46 5.76 -5.27
C ASN A 54 -23.44 5.29 -6.35
N LEU A 55 -23.29 5.79 -7.58
CA LEU A 55 -24.08 5.32 -8.72
C LEU A 55 -23.85 3.82 -8.99
N TYR A 56 -22.60 3.37 -8.94
CA TYR A 56 -22.22 1.98 -9.15
C TYR A 56 -22.84 1.07 -8.07
N LEU A 57 -22.73 1.45 -6.80
CA LEU A 57 -23.29 0.68 -5.69
C LEU A 57 -24.83 0.63 -5.74
N ALA A 58 -25.49 1.68 -6.21
CA ALA A 58 -26.94 1.73 -6.36
C ALA A 58 -27.46 0.91 -7.56
N SER A 59 -26.73 0.89 -8.68
CA SER A 59 -27.16 0.29 -9.95
C SER A 59 -26.56 -1.10 -10.23
N GLY A 60 -25.52 -1.50 -9.51
CA GLY A 60 -24.82 -2.78 -9.69
C GLY A 60 -23.82 -2.82 -10.85
N GLY A 61 -23.53 -1.67 -11.50
CA GLY A 61 -22.61 -1.63 -12.64
C GLY A 61 -22.24 -0.22 -13.10
N LEU A 62 -21.29 -0.14 -14.03
CA LEU A 62 -20.93 1.12 -14.69
C LEU A 62 -21.89 1.38 -15.86
N SER A 63 -22.42 2.59 -15.95
CA SER A 63 -23.20 3.03 -17.12
C SER A 63 -22.32 3.11 -18.37
N ASP A 64 -22.94 2.94 -19.54
CA ASP A 64 -22.20 3.04 -20.82
C ASP A 64 -21.66 4.46 -21.06
N GLU A 65 -22.30 5.48 -20.49
CA GLU A 65 -21.82 6.85 -20.51
C GLU A 65 -20.50 7.02 -19.76
N ILE A 66 -20.39 6.48 -18.54
CA ILE A 66 -19.15 6.52 -17.76
C ILE A 66 -18.05 5.70 -18.45
N LYS A 67 -18.38 4.53 -19.00
CA LYS A 67 -17.42 3.74 -19.80
C LYS A 67 -16.93 4.52 -21.02
N LYS A 68 -17.80 5.27 -21.68
CA LYS A 68 -17.43 6.12 -22.83
C LYS A 68 -16.50 7.25 -22.40
N GLU A 69 -16.78 7.93 -21.30
CA GLU A 69 -15.88 8.97 -20.75
C GLU A 69 -14.52 8.39 -20.36
N ALA A 70 -14.50 7.24 -19.69
CA ALA A 70 -13.26 6.55 -19.34
C ALA A 70 -12.45 6.12 -20.57
N LYS A 71 -13.10 5.65 -21.64
CA LYS A 71 -12.42 5.34 -22.92
C LYS A 71 -11.84 6.58 -23.60
N VAL A 72 -12.53 7.73 -23.54
CA VAL A 72 -11.99 9.01 -24.06
C VAL A 72 -10.77 9.45 -23.26
N ALA A 73 -10.83 9.34 -21.93
CA ALA A 73 -9.70 9.63 -21.06
C ALA A 73 -8.51 8.68 -21.31
N LEU A 74 -8.79 7.38 -21.47
CA LEU A 74 -7.78 6.38 -21.82
C LEU A 74 -7.11 6.71 -23.16
N LYS A 75 -7.88 7.13 -24.16
CA LYS A 75 -7.33 7.52 -25.47
C LYS A 75 -6.35 8.68 -25.37
N ARG A 76 -6.62 9.66 -24.50
CA ARG A 76 -5.67 10.76 -24.23
C ARG A 76 -4.36 10.25 -23.61
N ILE A 77 -4.44 9.29 -22.70
CA ILE A 77 -3.26 8.65 -22.11
C ILE A 77 -2.47 7.90 -23.19
N GLU A 78 -3.14 7.14 -24.06
CA GLU A 78 -2.52 6.43 -25.17
C GLU A 78 -1.74 7.40 -26.08
N ASP A 79 -2.33 8.54 -26.41
CA ASP A 79 -1.72 9.55 -27.26
C ASP A 79 -0.49 10.19 -26.59
N TYR A 80 -0.50 10.39 -25.27
CA TYR A 80 0.67 10.88 -24.51
C TYR A 80 1.79 9.86 -24.40
N MET A 81 1.45 8.59 -24.22
CA MET A 81 2.42 7.51 -24.02
C MET A 81 2.96 6.96 -25.34
N GLY A 82 2.24 7.16 -26.46
CA GLY A 82 2.54 6.50 -27.73
C GLY A 82 2.32 4.98 -27.67
N MET A 83 1.46 4.52 -26.75
CA MET A 83 1.13 3.12 -26.48
C MET A 83 -0.39 2.96 -26.53
N ASN A 84 -0.91 1.79 -26.89
CA ASN A 84 -2.35 1.56 -26.98
C ASN A 84 -2.81 0.46 -26.01
N PHE A 85 -3.92 0.68 -25.30
CA PHE A 85 -4.45 -0.27 -24.34
C PHE A 85 -5.04 -1.50 -25.05
N GLY A 86 -4.47 -2.66 -24.74
CA GLY A 86 -4.85 -3.93 -25.37
C GLY A 86 -4.21 -4.19 -26.74
N ASP A 87 -3.25 -3.36 -27.18
CA ASP A 87 -2.50 -3.61 -28.41
C ASP A 87 -1.53 -4.79 -28.26
N SER A 88 -1.42 -5.62 -29.30
CA SER A 88 -0.56 -6.81 -29.28
C SER A 88 0.90 -6.52 -29.56
N LYS A 89 1.23 -5.29 -29.99
CA LYS A 89 2.61 -4.86 -30.32
C LYS A 89 3.20 -3.90 -29.30
N ASN A 90 2.48 -2.82 -28.96
CA ASN A 90 2.94 -1.84 -27.97
C ASN A 90 1.87 -1.58 -26.90
N PRO A 91 1.63 -2.56 -26.00
CA PRO A 91 0.53 -2.51 -25.04
C PRO A 91 0.75 -1.47 -23.93
N LEU A 92 -0.23 -0.59 -23.75
CA LEU A 92 -0.37 0.22 -22.53
C LEU A 92 -0.92 -0.66 -21.40
N LEU A 93 -0.27 -0.64 -20.24
CA LEU A 93 -0.76 -1.24 -19.00
C LEU A 93 -1.15 -0.16 -18.00
N VAL A 94 -2.19 -0.41 -17.21
CA VAL A 94 -2.69 0.53 -16.20
C VAL A 94 -2.84 -0.13 -14.82
N SER A 95 -2.95 0.70 -13.80
CA SER A 95 -3.39 0.32 -12.46
C SER A 95 -4.75 0.93 -12.16
N CYS A 96 -5.58 0.22 -11.40
CA CYS A 96 -6.83 0.73 -10.84
C CYS A 96 -6.66 0.88 -9.32
N ARG A 97 -6.62 2.11 -8.82
CA ARG A 97 -6.30 2.42 -7.42
C ARG A 97 -7.44 3.18 -6.77
N SER A 98 -7.93 2.68 -5.65
CA SER A 98 -8.89 3.41 -4.82
C SER A 98 -8.33 4.72 -4.25
N GLY A 99 -9.21 5.68 -4.01
CA GLY A 99 -8.88 6.96 -3.40
C GLY A 99 -10.11 7.63 -2.80
N ALA A 100 -10.36 7.41 -1.51
CA ALA A 100 -11.41 8.11 -0.78
C ALA A 100 -11.00 9.54 -0.41
N ARG A 101 -11.98 10.35 0.02
CA ARG A 101 -11.75 11.74 0.50
C ARG A 101 -10.76 11.76 1.67
N GLN A 102 -10.95 10.87 2.62
CA GLN A 102 -10.05 10.63 3.74
C GLN A 102 -9.25 9.35 3.48
N SER A 103 -7.97 9.36 3.85
CA SER A 103 -7.08 8.23 3.62
C SER A 103 -7.48 7.03 4.49
N MET A 104 -7.75 5.89 3.84
CA MET A 104 -8.03 4.60 4.46
C MET A 104 -6.92 3.60 4.07
N PRO A 105 -5.71 3.70 4.67
CA PRO A 105 -4.55 2.92 4.26
C PRO A 105 -4.80 1.42 4.47
N GLY A 106 -4.46 0.60 3.46
CA GLY A 106 -4.68 -0.85 3.47
C GLY A 106 -6.13 -1.29 3.22
N MET A 107 -7.13 -0.47 3.52
CA MET A 107 -8.54 -0.91 3.55
C MET A 107 -9.17 -1.13 2.18
N MET A 108 -8.63 -0.46 1.16
CA MET A 108 -9.27 -0.32 -0.15
C MET A 108 -8.40 -0.94 -1.22
N GLU A 109 -9.06 -1.47 -2.26
CA GLU A 109 -8.38 -2.31 -3.23
C GLU A 109 -7.52 -1.53 -4.22
N THR A 110 -6.51 -2.23 -4.74
CA THR A 110 -5.68 -1.82 -5.86
C THR A 110 -5.47 -3.02 -6.77
N VAL A 111 -5.51 -2.79 -8.08
CA VAL A 111 -5.17 -3.79 -9.10
C VAL A 111 -4.09 -3.19 -9.99
N LEU A 112 -2.94 -3.84 -10.09
CA LEU A 112 -1.82 -3.43 -10.95
C LEU A 112 -1.79 -4.27 -12.23
N ASN A 113 -1.01 -3.83 -13.22
CA ASN A 113 -0.72 -4.56 -14.47
C ASN A 113 -1.97 -4.88 -15.31
N VAL A 114 -3.07 -4.14 -15.14
CA VAL A 114 -4.32 -4.32 -15.89
C VAL A 114 -4.06 -4.08 -17.38
N GLY A 115 -4.54 -5.00 -18.21
CA GLY A 115 -4.31 -5.01 -19.66
C GLY A 115 -3.29 -6.07 -20.12
N LEU A 116 -2.68 -6.81 -19.19
CA LEU A 116 -1.77 -7.90 -19.52
C LEU A 116 -2.58 -9.19 -19.76
N THR A 117 -2.55 -9.67 -21.00
CA THR A 117 -3.30 -10.83 -21.49
C THR A 117 -2.43 -11.67 -22.43
N THR A 118 -2.89 -12.85 -22.82
CA THR A 118 -2.15 -13.65 -23.80
C THR A 118 -1.91 -12.93 -25.13
N SER A 119 -2.78 -11.98 -25.52
CA SER A 119 -2.62 -11.18 -26.74
C SER A 119 -1.61 -10.05 -26.61
N THR A 120 -1.40 -9.48 -25.41
CA THR A 120 -0.48 -8.34 -25.21
C THR A 120 0.92 -8.76 -24.77
N ILE A 121 1.07 -9.94 -24.16
CA ILE A 121 2.36 -10.47 -23.69
C ILE A 121 3.45 -10.44 -24.78
N PRO A 122 3.23 -10.93 -26.02
CA PRO A 122 4.28 -10.94 -27.04
C PRO A 122 4.83 -9.54 -27.36
N GLY A 123 3.95 -8.54 -27.51
CA GLY A 123 4.34 -7.16 -27.77
C GLY A 123 5.10 -6.54 -26.60
N LEU A 124 4.66 -6.79 -25.36
CA LEU A 124 5.39 -6.28 -24.20
C LEU A 124 6.79 -6.91 -24.08
N ILE A 125 6.95 -8.20 -24.42
CA ILE A 125 8.26 -8.85 -24.48
C ILE A 125 9.14 -8.18 -25.55
N GLU A 126 8.59 -7.91 -26.73
CA GLU A 126 9.31 -7.25 -27.83
C GLU A 126 9.75 -5.83 -27.46
N VAL A 127 8.88 -5.04 -26.82
CA VAL A 127 9.21 -3.65 -26.44
C VAL A 127 10.22 -3.59 -25.31
N THR A 128 10.12 -4.49 -24.32
CA THR A 128 10.97 -4.45 -23.13
C THR A 128 12.24 -5.29 -23.25
N GLN A 129 12.30 -6.21 -24.21
CA GLN A 129 13.36 -7.23 -24.33
C GLN A 129 13.58 -8.01 -23.02
N ASN A 130 12.55 -8.10 -22.17
CA ASN A 130 12.65 -8.65 -20.83
C ASN A 130 11.49 -9.60 -20.54
N GLU A 131 11.57 -10.80 -21.11
CA GLU A 131 10.52 -11.82 -20.98
C GLU A 131 10.25 -12.20 -19.51
N ARG A 132 11.30 -12.25 -18.70
CA ARG A 132 11.20 -12.55 -17.26
C ARG A 132 10.31 -11.53 -16.54
N PHE A 133 10.53 -10.24 -16.77
CA PHE A 133 9.71 -9.15 -16.21
C PHE A 133 8.24 -9.29 -16.61
N VAL A 134 7.96 -9.61 -17.87
CA VAL A 134 6.59 -9.73 -18.38
C VAL A 134 5.84 -10.85 -17.66
N TYR A 135 6.44 -12.03 -17.54
CA TYR A 135 5.81 -13.15 -16.84
C TYR A 135 5.76 -12.95 -15.32
N ASP A 136 6.74 -12.26 -14.72
CA ASP A 136 6.65 -11.84 -13.31
C ASP A 136 5.46 -10.91 -13.07
N SER A 137 5.27 -9.92 -13.94
CA SER A 137 4.14 -9.00 -13.87
C SER A 137 2.80 -9.70 -14.13
N TYR A 138 2.80 -10.72 -15.01
CA TYR A 138 1.60 -11.50 -15.31
C TYR A 138 1.16 -12.40 -14.17
N ARG A 139 2.08 -13.14 -13.53
CA ARG A 139 1.73 -13.94 -12.33
C ARG A 139 1.19 -13.04 -11.21
N ARG A 140 1.74 -11.83 -11.05
CA ARG A 140 1.31 -10.85 -10.04
C ARG A 140 -0.08 -10.31 -10.35
N LEU A 141 -0.37 -10.00 -11.62
CA LEU A 141 -1.72 -9.66 -12.06
C LEU A 141 -2.70 -10.79 -11.72
N ILE A 142 -2.38 -12.03 -12.10
CA ILE A 142 -3.26 -13.19 -11.88
C ILE A 142 -3.58 -13.33 -10.38
N MET A 143 -2.55 -13.29 -9.54
CA MET A 143 -2.70 -13.41 -8.09
C MET A 143 -3.56 -12.29 -7.52
N MET A 144 -3.17 -11.02 -7.75
CA MET A 144 -3.83 -9.85 -7.21
C MET A 144 -5.28 -9.71 -7.72
N PHE A 145 -5.49 -9.91 -9.01
CA PHE A 145 -6.82 -9.80 -9.61
C PHE A 145 -7.75 -10.92 -9.12
N SER A 146 -7.24 -12.14 -8.91
CA SER A 146 -8.06 -13.22 -8.37
C SER A 146 -8.52 -12.94 -6.93
N ASP A 147 -7.62 -12.44 -6.09
CA ASP A 147 -7.90 -12.05 -4.70
C ASP A 147 -8.90 -10.88 -4.65
N VAL A 148 -8.57 -9.79 -5.33
CA VAL A 148 -9.29 -8.53 -5.24
C VAL A 148 -10.62 -8.56 -6.01
N VAL A 149 -10.58 -9.00 -7.26
CA VAL A 149 -11.70 -8.84 -8.21
C VAL A 149 -12.59 -10.08 -8.24
N MET A 150 -11.99 -11.27 -8.24
CA MET A 150 -12.73 -12.52 -8.43
C MET A 150 -13.25 -13.12 -7.13
N GLU A 151 -12.58 -12.87 -5.99
CA GLU A 151 -12.96 -13.36 -4.67
C GLU A 151 -13.62 -12.25 -3.82
N LYS A 152 -12.83 -11.27 -3.34
CA LYS A 152 -13.31 -10.23 -2.42
C LYS A 152 -14.45 -9.39 -3.01
N ALA A 153 -14.28 -8.84 -4.21
CA ALA A 153 -15.33 -8.05 -4.88
C ALA A 153 -16.51 -8.89 -5.39
N ALA A 154 -16.41 -10.22 -5.36
CA ALA A 154 -17.53 -11.11 -5.60
C ALA A 154 -18.32 -11.41 -4.31
N GLY A 155 -17.86 -10.94 -3.14
CA GLY A 155 -18.48 -11.20 -1.85
C GLY A 155 -18.24 -12.62 -1.35
N LEU A 156 -17.17 -13.28 -1.81
CA LEU A 156 -16.77 -14.58 -1.33
C LEU A 156 -15.93 -14.40 -0.05
N GLU A 157 -16.34 -15.06 1.03
CA GLU A 157 -15.67 -15.02 2.34
C GLU A 157 -15.20 -16.45 2.69
N PRO A 158 -14.04 -16.87 2.16
CA PRO A 158 -13.45 -18.15 2.51
C PRO A 158 -12.99 -18.17 3.98
N GLU A 159 -12.95 -19.35 4.59
CA GLU A 159 -12.37 -19.54 5.93
C GLU A 159 -10.90 -19.05 5.96
N GLU A 160 -10.43 -18.63 7.13
CA GLU A 160 -9.07 -18.10 7.30
C GLU A 160 -8.03 -19.11 6.76
N GLY A 161 -7.12 -18.64 5.90
CA GLY A 161 -6.11 -19.49 5.25
C GLY A 161 -6.59 -20.32 4.05
N HIS A 162 -7.84 -20.15 3.61
CA HIS A 162 -8.40 -20.80 2.42
C HIS A 162 -8.67 -19.87 1.23
N GLY A 163 -8.45 -18.56 1.38
CA GLY A 163 -8.61 -17.60 0.29
C GLY A 163 -7.68 -17.85 -0.89
N ILE A 164 -8.10 -17.40 -2.07
CA ILE A 164 -7.38 -17.67 -3.32
C ILE A 164 -5.95 -17.15 -3.26
N ARG A 165 -5.72 -15.98 -2.65
CA ARG A 165 -4.39 -15.41 -2.47
C ARG A 165 -3.46 -16.38 -1.75
N GLN A 166 -3.86 -16.88 -0.59
CA GLN A 166 -3.05 -17.81 0.21
C GLN A 166 -2.81 -19.13 -0.54
N GLN A 167 -3.78 -19.60 -1.32
CA GLN A 167 -3.58 -20.79 -2.15
C GLN A 167 -2.52 -20.56 -3.24
N LEU A 168 -2.53 -19.41 -3.89
CA LEU A 168 -1.54 -19.05 -4.91
C LEU A 168 -0.15 -18.82 -4.31
N GLU A 169 -0.07 -18.22 -3.12
CA GLU A 169 1.18 -18.10 -2.36
C GLU A 169 1.77 -19.48 -2.01
N ARG A 170 0.95 -20.44 -1.56
CA ARG A 170 1.41 -21.83 -1.33
C ARG A 170 1.96 -22.49 -2.60
N ILE A 171 1.35 -22.23 -3.76
CA ILE A 171 1.84 -22.73 -5.05
C ILE A 171 3.20 -22.10 -5.38
N LEU A 172 3.36 -20.80 -5.16
CA LEU A 172 4.62 -20.09 -5.36
C LEU A 172 5.73 -20.62 -4.44
N GLU A 173 5.46 -20.77 -3.15
CA GLU A 173 6.42 -21.31 -2.17
C GLU A 173 6.85 -22.75 -2.50
N ARG A 174 5.89 -23.59 -2.92
CA ARG A 174 6.19 -24.93 -3.41
C ARG A 174 7.13 -24.88 -4.61
N LYS A 175 6.82 -24.04 -5.62
CA LYS A 175 7.68 -23.90 -6.81
C LYS A 175 9.08 -23.45 -6.43
N LYS A 176 9.22 -22.49 -5.50
CA LYS A 176 10.53 -22.06 -4.99
C LYS A 176 11.29 -23.20 -4.32
N THR A 177 10.62 -23.97 -3.47
CA THR A 177 11.21 -25.14 -2.80
C THR A 177 11.66 -26.20 -3.80
N ASP A 178 10.82 -26.54 -4.79
CA ASP A 178 11.10 -27.56 -5.81
C ASP A 178 12.34 -27.23 -6.65
N VAL A 179 12.62 -25.94 -6.88
CA VAL A 179 13.76 -25.48 -7.69
C VAL A 179 14.94 -24.99 -6.85
N GLY A 180 14.90 -25.14 -5.52
CA GLY A 180 15.99 -24.73 -4.61
C GLY A 180 16.17 -23.20 -4.50
N CYS A 181 15.11 -22.44 -4.73
CA CYS A 181 15.08 -20.99 -4.73
C CYS A 181 14.68 -20.42 -3.36
N LEU A 182 15.42 -19.43 -2.86
CA LEU A 182 15.08 -18.73 -1.61
C LEU A 182 14.21 -17.49 -1.81
N THR A 183 14.24 -16.90 -3.01
CA THR A 183 13.56 -15.63 -3.33
C THR A 183 12.84 -15.72 -4.67
N ASP A 184 11.82 -14.90 -4.86
CA ASP A 184 11.09 -14.84 -6.13
C ASP A 184 11.98 -14.42 -7.31
N THR A 185 13.06 -13.67 -7.05
CA THR A 185 13.96 -13.15 -8.08
C THR A 185 14.74 -14.25 -8.79
N CYS A 186 15.01 -15.39 -8.13
CA CYS A 186 15.75 -16.51 -8.75
C CYS A 186 14.91 -17.43 -9.64
N LEU A 187 13.58 -17.22 -9.73
CA LEU A 187 12.74 -17.98 -10.66
C LEU A 187 13.06 -17.61 -12.12
N SER A 188 13.23 -18.63 -12.97
CA SER A 188 13.47 -18.48 -14.40
C SER A 188 12.18 -18.12 -15.15
N VAL A 189 12.31 -17.76 -16.43
CA VAL A 189 11.17 -17.50 -17.32
C VAL A 189 10.24 -18.70 -17.41
N GLU A 190 10.79 -19.91 -17.52
CA GLU A 190 10.05 -21.17 -17.61
C GLU A 190 9.24 -21.40 -16.32
N HIS A 191 9.88 -21.20 -15.15
CA HIS A 191 9.18 -21.33 -13.86
C HIS A 191 8.03 -20.34 -13.74
N LEU A 192 8.21 -19.09 -14.19
CA LEU A 192 7.16 -18.06 -14.16
C LEU A 192 5.99 -18.39 -15.11
N LYS A 193 6.28 -18.93 -16.30
CA LYS A 193 5.26 -19.42 -17.24
C LYS A 193 4.44 -20.56 -16.63
N GLU A 194 5.10 -21.54 -16.03
CA GLU A 194 4.45 -22.64 -15.32
C GLU A 194 3.56 -22.14 -14.18
N LEU A 195 4.06 -21.20 -13.37
CA LEU A 195 3.29 -20.57 -12.29
C LEU A 195 2.02 -19.90 -12.81
N CYS A 196 2.09 -19.18 -13.93
CA CYS A 196 0.90 -18.56 -14.53
C CYS A 196 -0.17 -19.61 -14.88
N ILE A 197 0.24 -20.77 -15.39
CA ILE A 197 -0.67 -21.89 -15.71
C ILE A 197 -1.23 -22.51 -14.43
N GLU A 198 -0.38 -22.81 -13.44
CA GLU A 198 -0.80 -23.36 -12.15
C GLU A 198 -1.79 -22.43 -11.44
N PHE A 199 -1.56 -21.11 -11.47
CA PHE A 199 -2.46 -20.12 -10.88
C PHE A 199 -3.82 -20.09 -11.57
N LYS A 200 -3.85 -20.04 -12.90
CA LYS A 200 -5.12 -20.07 -13.66
C LYS A 200 -5.91 -21.35 -13.39
N ASN A 201 -5.23 -22.49 -13.27
CA ASN A 201 -5.88 -23.76 -12.93
C ASN A 201 -6.45 -23.75 -11.50
N ALA A 202 -5.71 -23.19 -10.53
CA ALA A 202 -6.18 -23.03 -9.16
C ALA A 202 -7.40 -22.10 -9.10
N ILE A 203 -7.40 -20.99 -9.85
CA ILE A 203 -8.54 -20.07 -9.95
C ILE A 203 -9.77 -20.79 -10.51
N LYS A 204 -9.63 -21.49 -11.64
CA LYS A 204 -10.75 -22.25 -12.24
C LYS A 204 -11.30 -23.31 -11.30
N LYS A 205 -10.43 -24.01 -10.57
CA LYS A 205 -10.81 -25.04 -9.60
C LYS A 205 -11.55 -24.48 -8.39
N ASN A 206 -11.07 -23.37 -7.82
CA ASN A 206 -11.58 -22.85 -6.54
C ASN A 206 -12.71 -21.82 -6.72
N LEU A 207 -12.65 -20.98 -7.75
CA LEU A 207 -13.63 -19.91 -7.99
C LEU A 207 -14.63 -20.26 -9.08
N GLY A 208 -14.45 -21.39 -9.79
CA GLY A 208 -15.35 -21.86 -10.84
C GLY A 208 -15.39 -20.99 -12.11
N LYS A 209 -14.47 -20.03 -12.24
CA LYS A 209 -14.38 -19.09 -13.38
C LYS A 209 -12.98 -19.07 -13.95
N GLU A 210 -12.88 -18.81 -15.25
CA GLU A 210 -11.59 -18.58 -15.90
C GLU A 210 -11.06 -17.18 -15.58
N PHE A 211 -9.75 -17.03 -15.61
CA PHE A 211 -9.10 -15.73 -15.48
C PHE A 211 -9.41 -14.87 -16.74
N PRO A 212 -9.86 -13.61 -16.61
CA PRO A 212 -10.24 -12.80 -17.76
C PRO A 212 -9.02 -12.46 -18.62
N ASP A 213 -9.07 -12.86 -19.88
CA ASP A 213 -7.99 -12.70 -20.85
C ASP A 213 -8.30 -11.60 -21.91
N ASP A 214 -9.23 -10.70 -21.59
CA ASP A 214 -9.53 -9.47 -22.33
C ASP A 214 -9.10 -8.22 -21.53
N PRO A 215 -8.34 -7.28 -22.13
CA PRO A 215 -7.87 -6.08 -21.43
C PRO A 215 -9.01 -5.20 -20.88
N TYR A 216 -10.10 -5.05 -21.63
CA TYR A 216 -11.22 -4.20 -21.22
C TYR A 216 -12.09 -4.86 -20.14
N GLU A 217 -12.26 -6.19 -20.19
CA GLU A 217 -12.89 -6.95 -19.12
C GLU A 217 -12.11 -6.76 -17.81
N GLN A 218 -10.78 -6.88 -17.85
CA GLN A 218 -9.93 -6.60 -16.70
C GLN A 218 -10.10 -5.16 -16.18
N LEU A 219 -10.12 -4.16 -17.08
CA LEU A 219 -10.30 -2.75 -16.71
C LEU A 219 -11.62 -2.50 -15.99
N TRP A 220 -12.74 -2.93 -16.58
CA TRP A 220 -14.06 -2.69 -15.98
C TRP A 220 -14.27 -3.46 -14.69
N ALA A 221 -13.77 -4.70 -14.63
CA ALA A 221 -13.84 -5.50 -13.41
C ALA A 221 -12.95 -4.91 -12.30
N GLY A 222 -11.75 -4.41 -12.63
CA GLY A 222 -10.86 -3.72 -11.68
C GLY A 222 -11.47 -2.43 -11.13
N ILE A 223 -12.05 -1.58 -11.99
CA ILE A 223 -12.78 -0.37 -11.55
C ILE A 223 -13.97 -0.76 -10.67
N GLY A 224 -14.73 -1.78 -11.08
CA GLY A 224 -15.86 -2.29 -10.30
C GLY A 224 -15.44 -2.80 -8.92
N ALA A 225 -14.33 -3.54 -8.83
CA ALA A 225 -13.79 -4.02 -7.57
C ALA A 225 -13.39 -2.88 -6.63
N VAL A 226 -12.78 -1.80 -7.16
CA VAL A 226 -12.49 -0.59 -6.38
C VAL A 226 -13.77 -0.01 -5.77
N PHE A 227 -14.84 0.16 -6.55
CA PHE A 227 -16.09 0.69 -6.01
C PHE A 227 -16.77 -0.25 -5.01
N LYS A 228 -16.79 -1.55 -5.29
CA LYS A 228 -17.34 -2.56 -4.36
C LYS A 228 -16.58 -2.60 -3.05
N SER A 229 -15.26 -2.36 -3.06
CA SER A 229 -14.45 -2.37 -1.85
C SER A 229 -14.89 -1.34 -0.81
N TRP A 230 -15.55 -0.24 -1.24
CA TRP A 230 -16.17 0.70 -0.32
C TRP A 230 -17.28 0.07 0.52
N GLY A 231 -18.06 -0.84 -0.05
CA GLY A 231 -19.10 -1.59 0.66
C GLY A 231 -18.59 -2.81 1.43
N GLY A 232 -17.30 -3.15 1.33
CA GLY A 232 -16.74 -4.34 1.97
C GLY A 232 -16.70 -4.23 3.49
N ASN A 233 -16.86 -5.36 4.18
CA ASN A 233 -16.96 -5.44 5.65
C ASN A 233 -15.81 -4.70 6.37
N ARG A 234 -14.56 -4.91 5.93
CA ARG A 234 -13.38 -4.23 6.49
C ARG A 234 -13.40 -2.71 6.31
N ALA A 235 -13.82 -2.22 5.14
CA ALA A 235 -13.92 -0.80 4.86
C ALA A 235 -15.04 -0.15 5.69
N VAL A 236 -16.18 -0.83 5.81
CA VAL A 236 -17.29 -0.41 6.69
C VAL A 236 -16.82 -0.33 8.15
N ALA A 237 -16.15 -1.37 8.66
CA ALA A 237 -15.61 -1.38 10.03
C ALA A 237 -14.64 -0.21 10.27
N TYR A 238 -13.68 0.00 9.36
CA TYR A 238 -12.77 1.14 9.43
C TYR A 238 -13.50 2.49 9.44
N ARG A 239 -14.51 2.66 8.58
CA ARG A 239 -15.31 3.88 8.53
C ARG A 239 -16.07 4.14 9.82
N ARG A 240 -16.61 3.10 10.48
CA ARG A 240 -17.27 3.24 11.79
C ARG A 240 -16.27 3.65 12.87
N ILE A 241 -15.05 3.11 12.85
CA ILE A 241 -13.97 3.47 13.80
C ILE A 241 -13.54 4.93 13.61
N GLU A 242 -13.37 5.38 12.37
CA GLU A 242 -12.84 6.71 12.03
C GLU A 242 -13.93 7.78 11.83
N GLY A 243 -15.21 7.42 11.95
CA GLY A 243 -16.33 8.34 11.75
C GLY A 243 -16.51 8.83 10.31
N ILE A 244 -16.17 8.00 9.32
CA ILE A 244 -16.26 8.34 7.89
C ILE A 244 -17.68 8.00 7.37
N PRO A 245 -18.42 8.96 6.79
CA PRO A 245 -19.76 8.72 6.26
C PRO A 245 -19.78 7.79 5.04
N ASP A 246 -20.84 6.98 4.91
CA ASP A 246 -20.97 5.99 3.83
C ASP A 246 -21.23 6.66 2.46
N GLU A 247 -21.93 7.79 2.45
CA GLU A 247 -22.30 8.53 1.24
C GLU A 247 -21.12 9.22 0.54
N TRP A 248 -19.94 9.26 1.17
CA TRP A 248 -18.76 9.86 0.57
C TRP A 248 -18.25 9.09 -0.64
N GLY A 249 -18.42 7.76 -0.67
CA GLY A 249 -17.87 6.89 -1.71
C GLY A 249 -16.34 6.93 -1.80
N THR A 250 -15.80 6.23 -2.79
CA THR A 250 -14.38 6.29 -3.18
C THR A 250 -14.24 6.72 -4.62
N ALA A 251 -13.19 7.47 -4.97
CA ALA A 251 -12.80 7.62 -6.35
C ALA A 251 -12.02 6.38 -6.81
N CYS A 252 -11.95 6.17 -8.13
CA CYS A 252 -11.09 5.18 -8.77
C CYS A 252 -10.09 5.90 -9.68
N THR A 253 -8.80 5.83 -9.35
CA THR A 253 -7.73 6.39 -10.17
C THR A 253 -7.20 5.29 -11.08
N VAL A 254 -7.34 5.47 -12.40
CA VAL A 254 -6.72 4.63 -13.42
C VAL A 254 -5.46 5.33 -13.90
N GLN A 255 -4.30 4.71 -13.73
CA GLN A 255 -3.01 5.35 -13.99
C GLN A 255 -2.10 4.42 -14.77
N THR A 256 -1.36 4.96 -15.74
CA THR A 256 -0.34 4.21 -16.49
C THR A 256 0.64 3.52 -15.55
N MET A 257 0.93 2.25 -15.84
CA MET A 257 1.93 1.50 -15.08
C MET A 257 3.33 2.04 -15.31
N VAL A 258 4.07 2.15 -14.22
CA VAL A 258 5.52 2.30 -14.20
C VAL A 258 6.11 1.16 -13.37
N PHE A 259 7.21 0.59 -13.82
CA PHE A 259 7.70 -0.72 -13.36
C PHE A 259 9.02 -0.60 -12.61
N GLY A 260 8.98 -0.83 -11.30
CA GLY A 260 10.17 -0.96 -10.45
C GLY A 260 10.86 -2.33 -10.55
N ASN A 261 10.29 -3.28 -11.31
CA ASN A 261 10.73 -4.68 -11.42
C ASN A 261 11.31 -5.06 -12.79
N MET A 262 11.90 -4.10 -13.51
CA MET A 262 12.56 -4.35 -14.81
C MET A 262 14.05 -4.70 -14.70
N GLY A 263 14.60 -4.81 -13.48
CA GLY A 263 16.00 -5.12 -13.23
C GLY A 263 16.63 -4.20 -12.19
N GLU A 264 17.97 -4.16 -12.15
CA GLU A 264 18.75 -3.46 -11.11
C GLU A 264 18.70 -1.93 -11.23
N SER A 265 18.40 -1.40 -12.41
CA SER A 265 18.18 0.04 -12.64
C SER A 265 16.75 0.49 -12.35
N SER A 266 15.91 -0.39 -11.80
CA SER A 266 14.53 -0.12 -11.46
C SER A 266 14.28 -0.41 -9.98
N ALA A 267 13.43 0.40 -9.37
CA ALA A 267 13.11 0.28 -7.95
C ALA A 267 11.74 0.88 -7.64
N THR A 268 11.25 0.62 -6.44
CA THR A 268 10.09 1.33 -5.88
C THR A 268 10.37 1.69 -4.43
N GLY A 269 9.78 2.76 -3.94
CA GLY A 269 10.01 3.18 -2.57
C GLY A 269 8.93 4.09 -2.01
N VAL A 270 9.01 4.26 -0.70
CA VAL A 270 8.15 5.15 0.08
C VAL A 270 9.06 6.02 0.93
N ALA A 271 8.82 7.32 0.90
CA ALA A 271 9.60 8.29 1.64
C ALA A 271 8.71 9.35 2.30
N PHE A 272 9.20 9.93 3.38
CA PHE A 272 8.58 10.99 4.15
C PHE A 272 9.52 12.18 4.16
N SER A 273 8.99 13.38 3.92
CA SER A 273 9.79 14.60 3.89
C SER A 273 10.49 14.91 5.22
N ARG A 274 9.95 14.38 6.32
CA ARG A 274 10.49 14.41 7.69
C ARG A 274 10.24 13.06 8.36
N ASN A 275 10.97 12.75 9.43
CA ASN A 275 10.78 11.50 10.16
C ASN A 275 9.35 11.42 10.76
N PRO A 276 8.51 10.43 10.38
CA PRO A 276 7.13 10.35 10.83
C PRO A 276 6.96 9.86 12.28
N ALA A 277 8.03 9.38 12.91
CA ALA A 277 8.06 8.89 14.28
C ALA A 277 8.55 9.94 15.27
N THR A 278 9.64 10.66 14.93
CA THR A 278 10.25 11.66 15.82
C THR A 278 9.89 13.10 15.44
N GLY A 279 9.62 13.36 14.17
CA GLY A 279 9.40 14.70 13.63
C GLY A 279 10.67 15.39 13.14
N ASP A 280 11.84 14.76 13.28
CA ASP A 280 13.11 15.33 12.84
C ASP A 280 13.07 15.68 11.36
N ASN A 281 13.64 16.84 11.01
CA ASN A 281 13.70 17.33 9.63
C ASN A 281 14.79 16.61 8.82
N GLN A 282 14.62 15.30 8.67
CA GLN A 282 15.45 14.41 7.88
C GLN A 282 14.59 13.70 6.84
N PHE A 283 15.10 13.59 5.61
CA PHE A 283 14.41 12.85 4.57
C PHE A 283 14.46 11.35 4.92
N TYR A 284 13.31 10.77 5.22
CA TYR A 284 13.22 9.44 5.82
C TYR A 284 12.51 8.48 4.86
N GLY A 285 13.07 7.33 4.54
CA GLY A 285 12.34 6.36 3.71
C GLY A 285 13.06 5.07 3.42
N GLU A 286 12.36 4.22 2.68
CA GLU A 286 12.77 2.87 2.35
C GLU A 286 12.47 2.56 0.87
N PHE A 287 13.30 1.75 0.21
CA PHE A 287 13.13 1.34 -1.17
C PHE A 287 13.56 -0.11 -1.44
N LEU A 288 13.07 -0.69 -2.51
CA LEU A 288 13.46 -2.01 -3.00
C LEU A 288 13.84 -1.95 -4.49
N ILE A 289 15.02 -2.47 -4.81
CA ILE A 289 15.49 -2.69 -6.19
C ILE A 289 14.76 -3.92 -6.77
N ASN A 290 14.41 -3.82 -8.05
CA ASN A 290 13.78 -4.88 -8.82
C ASN A 290 12.51 -5.43 -8.13
N ALA A 291 11.56 -4.53 -7.84
CA ALA A 291 10.38 -4.79 -7.03
C ALA A 291 9.17 -3.95 -7.47
N GLN A 292 7.97 -4.35 -7.06
CA GLN A 292 6.76 -3.52 -7.17
C GLN A 292 6.33 -3.03 -5.78
N GLY A 293 5.50 -1.99 -5.72
CA GLY A 293 5.09 -1.36 -4.45
C GLY A 293 4.49 -2.34 -3.43
N GLU A 294 3.86 -3.42 -3.90
CA GLU A 294 3.38 -4.52 -3.05
C GLU A 294 4.49 -5.16 -2.21
N ASP A 295 5.69 -5.34 -2.78
CA ASP A 295 6.81 -5.98 -2.09
C ASP A 295 7.33 -5.11 -0.92
N VAL A 296 7.24 -3.78 -1.06
CA VAL A 296 7.61 -2.82 0.00
C VAL A 296 6.62 -2.89 1.16
N VAL A 297 5.33 -3.08 0.88
CA VAL A 297 4.28 -3.15 1.90
C VAL A 297 4.25 -4.51 2.59
N ALA A 298 4.44 -5.60 1.83
CA ALA A 298 4.44 -6.96 2.35
C ALA A 298 5.66 -7.25 3.26
N GLY A 299 6.79 -6.55 3.07
CA GLY A 299 7.96 -6.72 3.92
C GLY A 299 8.57 -8.13 3.84
N THR A 300 8.37 -8.83 2.72
CA THR A 300 8.99 -10.13 2.42
C THR A 300 10.48 -10.02 2.14
N ARG A 301 10.92 -8.84 1.68
CA ARG A 301 12.31 -8.45 1.51
C ARG A 301 12.62 -7.31 2.47
N THR A 302 13.78 -7.35 3.11
CA THR A 302 14.29 -6.22 3.88
C THR A 302 14.55 -5.06 2.93
N PRO A 303 13.89 -3.91 3.13
CA PRO A 303 14.08 -2.76 2.25
C PRO A 303 15.36 -2.00 2.58
N ASN A 304 15.93 -1.38 1.55
CA ASN A 304 17.10 -0.53 1.65
C ASN A 304 16.69 0.86 2.15
N ALA A 305 17.57 1.53 2.89
CA ALA A 305 17.34 2.90 3.36
C ALA A 305 17.55 3.93 2.25
N MET A 306 16.76 5.02 2.24
CA MET A 306 16.90 6.09 1.24
C MET A 306 18.26 6.78 1.26
N ASN A 307 18.78 7.03 2.46
CA ASN A 307 20.05 7.71 2.74
C ASN A 307 20.63 7.18 4.05
N HIS A 308 21.79 7.70 4.46
CA HIS A 308 22.43 7.28 5.72
C HIS A 308 21.57 7.54 6.96
N ASP A 309 20.83 8.66 7.00
CA ASP A 309 19.94 9.01 8.12
C ASP A 309 18.73 8.08 8.25
N SER A 310 18.31 7.45 7.15
CA SER A 310 17.21 6.49 7.12
C SER A 310 17.63 5.07 7.52
N LYS A 311 18.93 4.81 7.76
CA LYS A 311 19.41 3.47 8.13
C LYS A 311 18.88 3.09 9.51
N ASN A 312 18.51 1.82 9.63
CA ASN A 312 18.13 1.17 10.89
C ASN A 312 18.92 -0.13 11.06
N GLU A 313 18.69 -0.85 12.16
CA GLU A 313 19.42 -2.11 12.44
C GLU A 313 19.29 -3.17 11.34
N GLN A 314 18.17 -3.19 10.60
CA GLN A 314 17.93 -4.14 9.51
C GLN A 314 18.60 -3.71 8.20
N SER A 315 18.74 -2.41 7.96
CA SER A 315 19.27 -1.86 6.70
C SER A 315 20.70 -1.31 6.81
N LYS A 316 21.34 -1.42 7.98
CA LYS A 316 22.67 -0.82 8.25
C LYS A 316 23.74 -1.23 7.25
N ASP A 317 23.74 -2.51 6.86
CA ASP A 317 24.71 -3.09 5.94
C ASP A 317 24.25 -3.04 4.47
N LEU A 318 23.03 -2.56 4.21
CA LEU A 318 22.51 -2.41 2.86
C LEU A 318 22.92 -1.06 2.25
N PRO A 319 23.13 -1.01 0.92
CA PRO A 319 23.43 0.24 0.23
C PRO A 319 22.19 1.14 0.17
N THR A 320 22.40 2.45 0.20
CA THR A 320 21.32 3.45 0.18
C THR A 320 20.97 3.90 -1.25
N LEU A 321 19.84 4.58 -1.42
CA LEU A 321 19.50 5.16 -2.73
C LEU A 321 20.46 6.31 -3.07
N GLU A 322 20.84 7.10 -2.07
CA GLU A 322 21.85 8.16 -2.19
C GLU A 322 23.19 7.64 -2.73
N GLU A 323 23.64 6.46 -2.29
CA GLU A 323 24.87 5.83 -2.77
C GLU A 323 24.71 5.15 -4.14
N THR A 324 23.57 4.51 -4.41
CA THR A 324 23.38 3.66 -5.60
C THR A 324 22.85 4.41 -6.81
N MET A 325 22.02 5.43 -6.60
CA MET A 325 21.36 6.22 -7.64
C MET A 325 21.34 7.72 -7.27
N PRO A 326 22.51 8.38 -7.13
CA PRO A 326 22.63 9.74 -6.57
C PRO A 326 21.83 10.80 -7.36
N GLU A 327 21.78 10.69 -8.68
CA GLU A 327 21.00 11.62 -9.52
C GLU A 327 19.49 11.52 -9.24
N ILE A 328 18.99 10.30 -9.04
CA ILE A 328 17.58 10.05 -8.73
C ILE A 328 17.25 10.47 -7.29
N TYR A 329 18.17 10.23 -6.36
CA TYR A 329 18.04 10.72 -5.00
C TYR A 329 17.90 12.25 -4.96
N ASN A 330 18.75 12.98 -5.69
CA ASN A 330 18.66 14.44 -5.78
C ASN A 330 17.33 14.92 -6.39
N GLN A 331 16.85 14.25 -7.45
CA GLN A 331 15.51 14.54 -8.00
C GLN A 331 14.41 14.30 -6.97
N LEU A 332 14.50 13.25 -6.16
CA LEU A 332 13.54 13.00 -5.08
C LEU A 332 13.60 14.08 -3.99
N VAL A 333 14.78 14.60 -3.66
CA VAL A 333 14.94 15.72 -2.73
C VAL A 333 14.25 16.98 -3.29
N ASP A 334 14.39 17.27 -4.58
CA ASP A 334 13.73 18.40 -5.23
C ASP A 334 12.20 18.25 -5.23
N ILE A 335 11.69 17.05 -5.54
CA ILE A 335 10.26 16.73 -5.45
C ILE A 335 9.76 16.91 -4.00
N LYS A 336 10.52 16.38 -3.02
CA LYS A 336 10.22 16.48 -1.60
C LYS A 336 10.09 17.94 -1.15
N ASN A 337 11.04 18.79 -1.53
CA ASN A 337 11.03 20.21 -1.18
C ASN A 337 9.85 20.93 -1.85
N THR A 338 9.62 20.66 -3.14
CA THR A 338 8.49 21.26 -3.89
C THR A 338 7.14 20.91 -3.25
N LEU A 339 6.92 19.64 -2.89
CA LEU A 339 5.67 19.19 -2.29
C LEU A 339 5.46 19.71 -0.86
N GLU A 340 6.52 19.74 -0.04
CA GLU A 340 6.47 20.29 1.32
C GLU A 340 6.21 21.80 1.30
N ASP A 341 6.80 22.51 0.34
CA ASP A 341 6.57 23.94 0.14
C ASP A 341 5.18 24.26 -0.41
N ASP A 342 4.61 23.44 -1.29
CA ASP A 342 3.24 23.63 -1.79
C ASP A 342 2.20 23.33 -0.71
N THR A 343 2.37 22.21 0.00
CA THR A 343 1.37 21.72 0.97
C THR A 343 1.51 22.39 2.35
N LYS A 344 2.68 22.98 2.63
CA LYS A 344 3.06 23.53 3.94
C LYS A 344 2.87 22.52 5.07
N ASP A 345 3.25 21.27 4.82
CA ASP A 345 3.16 20.15 5.75
C ASP A 345 4.13 19.02 5.36
N MET A 346 4.41 18.09 6.27
CA MET A 346 5.19 16.89 5.98
C MET A 346 4.42 15.97 5.01
N ILE A 347 5.13 15.49 4.00
CA ILE A 347 4.59 14.72 2.89
C ILE A 347 5.11 13.29 2.90
N ASP A 348 4.18 12.35 2.70
CA ASP A 348 4.41 10.95 2.38
C ASP A 348 4.37 10.80 0.85
N ILE A 349 5.43 10.23 0.29
CA ILE A 349 5.76 10.14 -1.14
C ILE A 349 5.91 8.66 -1.50
N GLU A 350 5.13 8.20 -2.48
CA GLU A 350 5.35 6.91 -3.13
C GLU A 350 5.94 7.15 -4.52
N PHE A 351 7.05 6.49 -4.83
CA PHE A 351 7.75 6.66 -6.10
C PHE A 351 8.16 5.32 -6.72
N THR A 352 8.37 5.36 -8.03
CA THR A 352 8.91 4.24 -8.81
C THR A 352 10.03 4.77 -9.71
N ILE A 353 11.11 4.01 -9.78
CA ILE A 353 12.22 4.21 -10.70
C ILE A 353 12.11 3.12 -11.76
N GLN A 354 11.96 3.51 -13.01
CA GLN A 354 11.94 2.57 -14.14
C GLN A 354 13.13 2.89 -15.04
N GLU A 355 14.11 1.98 -15.07
CA GLU A 355 15.30 2.09 -15.92
C GLU A 355 15.99 3.46 -15.81
N GLY A 356 16.24 3.88 -14.55
CA GLY A 356 16.88 5.16 -14.25
C GLY A 356 16.00 6.40 -14.46
N LYS A 357 14.67 6.25 -14.63
CA LYS A 357 13.73 7.38 -14.67
C LYS A 357 12.81 7.38 -13.46
N LEU A 358 12.74 8.52 -12.78
CA LEU A 358 11.93 8.70 -11.59
C LEU A 358 10.48 9.07 -11.94
N PHE A 359 9.54 8.44 -11.26
CA PHE A 359 8.11 8.72 -11.35
C PHE A 359 7.49 8.90 -9.97
N LEU A 360 6.72 9.97 -9.80
CA LEU A 360 5.92 10.22 -8.61
C LEU A 360 4.56 9.51 -8.76
N VAL A 361 4.38 8.43 -8.00
CA VAL A 361 3.21 7.55 -8.10
C VAL A 361 2.09 7.99 -7.14
N GLN A 362 2.44 8.61 -6.02
CA GLN A 362 1.49 9.20 -5.09
C GLN A 362 2.19 10.19 -4.17
N HIS A 363 1.45 11.18 -3.68
CA HIS A 363 1.82 11.86 -2.44
C HIS A 363 0.58 12.16 -1.61
N ARG A 364 0.78 12.43 -0.31
CA ARG A 364 -0.25 12.88 0.62
C ARG A 364 0.40 13.51 1.86
N VAL A 365 -0.38 14.25 2.63
CA VAL A 365 0.04 14.63 4.00
C VAL A 365 0.34 13.36 4.79
N GLY A 366 1.57 13.23 5.30
CA GLY A 366 2.02 12.01 5.94
C GLY A 366 1.42 11.81 7.33
N LYS A 367 0.92 10.59 7.60
CA LYS A 367 0.52 10.18 8.95
C LYS A 367 1.75 10.09 9.84
N ARG A 368 1.62 10.58 11.08
CA ARG A 368 2.73 10.78 12.01
C ARG A 368 2.28 10.62 13.46
N THR A 369 3.24 10.34 14.34
CA THR A 369 2.99 10.29 15.80
C THR A 369 2.65 11.68 16.34
N ALA A 370 2.10 11.74 17.55
CA ALA A 370 1.86 13.01 18.22
C ALA A 370 3.14 13.83 18.44
N THR A 371 4.23 13.18 18.86
CA THR A 371 5.56 13.80 19.00
C THR A 371 6.02 14.41 17.68
N ALA A 372 5.93 13.63 16.59
CA ALA A 372 6.30 14.11 15.27
C ALA A 372 5.42 15.27 14.80
N ALA A 373 4.10 15.21 15.04
CA ALA A 373 3.18 16.30 14.69
C ALA A 373 3.57 17.62 15.39
N LEU A 374 3.87 17.55 16.69
CA LEU A 374 4.28 18.73 17.47
C LEU A 374 5.62 19.28 16.98
N ASN A 375 6.65 18.44 16.87
CA ASN A 375 7.99 18.87 16.44
C ASN A 375 7.94 19.50 15.04
N ILE A 376 7.25 18.88 14.09
CA ILE A 376 7.11 19.40 12.73
C ILE A 376 6.39 20.74 12.72
N ALA A 377 5.28 20.87 13.46
CA ALA A 377 4.53 22.14 13.52
C ALA A 377 5.38 23.26 14.14
N MET A 378 6.13 22.96 15.20
CA MET A 378 7.00 23.92 15.87
C MET A 378 8.19 24.33 14.99
N ASP A 379 8.81 23.39 14.29
CA ASP A 379 9.89 23.68 13.33
C ASP A 379 9.38 24.55 12.19
N MET A 380 8.24 24.20 11.58
CA MET A 380 7.65 24.97 10.48
C MET A 380 7.22 26.38 10.92
N LEU A 381 6.77 26.54 12.18
CA LEU A 381 6.45 27.85 12.75
C LEU A 381 7.72 28.68 12.97
N LYS A 382 8.78 28.07 13.51
CA LYS A 382 10.08 28.71 13.75
C LYS A 382 10.73 29.17 12.44
N ASP A 383 10.63 28.35 11.40
CA ASP A 383 11.15 28.64 10.07
C ASP A 383 10.23 29.56 9.24
N LYS A 384 9.07 29.95 9.81
CA LYS A 384 8.05 30.83 9.21
C LYS A 384 7.42 30.27 7.93
N SER A 385 7.46 28.95 7.76
CA SER A 385 6.76 28.25 6.68
C SER A 385 5.24 28.19 6.91
N ILE A 386 4.81 28.30 8.18
CA ILE A 386 3.41 28.41 8.59
C ILE A 386 3.24 29.48 9.68
N ASP A 387 2.01 29.96 9.88
CA ASP A 387 1.64 30.85 10.97
C ASP A 387 1.18 30.10 12.24
N GLU A 388 1.02 30.83 13.34
CA GLU A 388 0.62 30.27 14.64
C GLU A 388 -0.77 29.60 14.59
N PRO A 389 -1.82 30.19 13.99
CA PRO A 389 -3.10 29.50 13.81
C PRO A 389 -2.97 28.19 13.02
N THR A 390 -2.17 28.16 11.96
CA THR A 390 -1.93 26.94 11.18
C THR A 390 -1.22 25.89 12.03
N ALA A 391 -0.19 26.27 12.79
CA ALA A 391 0.54 25.36 13.66
C ALA A 391 -0.39 24.67 14.68
N ILE A 392 -1.34 25.42 15.27
CA ILE A 392 -2.36 24.88 16.19
C ILE A 392 -3.24 23.85 15.47
N LEU A 393 -3.65 24.12 14.23
CA LEU A 393 -4.51 23.21 13.45
C LEU A 393 -3.78 21.95 12.93
N ARG A 394 -2.44 21.92 12.94
CA ARG A 394 -1.65 20.74 12.51
C ARG A 394 -1.60 19.62 13.56
N VAL A 395 -1.94 19.91 14.82
CA VAL A 395 -1.95 18.90 15.89
C VAL A 395 -3.39 18.60 16.28
N ALA A 396 -3.88 17.41 15.95
CA ALA A 396 -5.24 17.03 16.29
C ALA A 396 -5.40 16.86 17.82
N PRO A 397 -6.55 17.23 18.42
CA PRO A 397 -6.77 17.06 19.86
C PRO A 397 -6.54 15.62 20.36
N ALA A 398 -6.94 14.63 19.56
CA ALA A 398 -6.73 13.22 19.88
C ALA A 398 -5.24 12.81 19.90
N GLN A 399 -4.39 13.47 19.11
CA GLN A 399 -2.95 13.21 19.11
C GLN A 399 -2.28 13.72 20.40
N LEU A 400 -2.70 14.86 20.95
CA LEU A 400 -2.17 15.34 22.24
C LEU A 400 -2.38 14.33 23.37
N GLY A 401 -3.51 13.63 23.38
CA GLY A 401 -3.76 12.54 24.33
C GLY A 401 -2.77 11.38 24.23
N GLN A 402 -2.17 11.15 23.05
CA GLN A 402 -1.16 10.10 22.86
C GLN A 402 0.16 10.39 23.59
N LEU A 403 0.48 11.68 23.82
CA LEU A 403 1.65 12.07 24.62
C LEU A 403 1.50 11.68 26.09
N LEU A 404 0.28 11.36 26.53
CA LEU A 404 -0.03 10.91 27.87
C LEU A 404 -0.16 9.38 27.96
N TYR A 405 0.17 8.66 26.88
CA TYR A 405 0.08 7.20 26.90
C TYR A 405 1.10 6.58 27.85
N PRO A 406 0.73 5.45 28.47
CA PRO A 406 1.64 4.74 29.37
C PRO A 406 2.95 4.41 28.65
N ILE A 407 4.05 4.75 29.30
CA ILE A 407 5.38 4.23 28.98
C ILE A 407 5.68 3.07 29.93
N LEU A 408 6.57 2.18 29.52
CA LEU A 408 7.13 1.20 30.44
C LEU A 408 7.91 1.93 31.54
N ASP A 409 7.86 1.39 32.75
CA ASP A 409 8.71 1.87 33.84
C ASP A 409 10.17 1.59 33.48
N PRO A 410 11.03 2.61 33.29
CA PRO A 410 12.40 2.41 32.86
C PRO A 410 13.22 1.53 33.81
N ASP A 411 12.93 1.60 35.11
CA ASP A 411 13.63 0.79 36.11
C ASP A 411 13.23 -0.69 35.98
N ALA A 412 11.94 -0.97 35.77
CA ALA A 412 11.46 -2.33 35.53
C ALA A 412 11.94 -2.88 34.17
N GLU A 413 12.00 -2.04 33.14
CA GLU A 413 12.52 -2.43 31.82
C GLU A 413 14.02 -2.78 31.89
N ALA A 414 14.80 -2.08 32.70
CA ALA A 414 16.23 -2.33 32.85
C ALA A 414 16.55 -3.66 33.57
N GLU A 415 15.62 -4.23 34.32
CA GLU A 415 15.77 -5.51 35.03
C GLU A 415 15.40 -6.73 34.17
N GLU A 416 14.77 -6.53 33.00
CA GLU A 416 14.26 -7.60 32.15
C GLU A 416 15.06 -7.75 30.86
N ASP A 417 15.30 -9.00 30.44
CA ASP A 417 15.97 -9.29 29.18
C ASP A 417 14.96 -9.30 28.01
N ALA A 418 15.21 -8.47 27.00
CA ALA A 418 14.41 -8.47 25.78
C ALA A 418 14.44 -9.85 25.08
N ILE A 419 13.29 -10.52 25.02
CA ILE A 419 13.15 -11.82 24.36
C ILE A 419 13.18 -11.70 22.83
N ALA A 420 12.73 -10.57 22.29
CA ALA A 420 12.75 -10.24 20.87
C ALA A 420 12.99 -8.73 20.68
N ARG A 421 13.43 -8.33 19.48
CA ARG A 421 13.60 -6.93 19.06
C ARG A 421 13.08 -6.78 17.64
N GLY A 422 12.46 -5.64 17.35
CA GLY A 422 11.94 -5.27 16.03
C GLY A 422 11.95 -3.76 15.84
N LEU A 423 11.28 -3.29 14.79
CA LEU A 423 11.18 -1.87 14.44
C LEU A 423 10.07 -1.18 15.25
N PRO A 424 10.32 0.03 15.80
CA PRO A 424 9.38 0.75 16.66
C PRO A 424 8.29 1.47 15.85
N ALA A 425 7.33 0.71 15.34
CA ALA A 425 6.29 1.21 14.45
C ALA A 425 5.26 2.14 15.11
N GLY A 426 4.89 1.84 16.36
CA GLY A 426 3.90 2.58 17.14
C GLY A 426 4.39 2.90 18.55
N PRO A 427 4.00 4.05 19.13
CA PRO A 427 4.56 4.55 20.39
C PRO A 427 3.97 3.85 21.64
N GLY A 428 4.68 3.98 22.76
CA GLY A 428 4.19 3.62 24.10
C GLY A 428 4.59 2.21 24.55
N GLY A 429 4.16 1.86 25.77
CA GLY A 429 4.32 0.54 26.37
C GLY A 429 2.96 -0.13 26.59
N ALA A 430 2.90 -1.45 26.40
CA ALA A 430 1.68 -2.22 26.59
C ALA A 430 1.96 -3.61 27.18
N PHE A 431 0.97 -4.14 27.88
CA PHE A 431 0.98 -5.50 28.40
C PHE A 431 -0.39 -6.15 28.16
N GLY A 432 -0.41 -7.47 28.01
CA GLY A 432 -1.63 -8.22 27.80
C GLY A 432 -1.35 -9.68 27.48
N GLN A 433 -2.42 -10.47 27.43
CA GLN A 433 -2.33 -11.88 27.06
C GLN A 433 -2.16 -12.04 25.55
N ILE A 434 -1.35 -13.00 25.12
CA ILE A 434 -1.10 -13.30 23.71
C ILE A 434 -2.37 -13.85 23.05
N VAL A 435 -2.70 -13.32 21.87
CA VAL A 435 -3.71 -13.84 20.94
C VAL A 435 -3.17 -13.82 19.50
N PHE A 436 -3.61 -14.77 18.67
CA PHE A 436 -3.07 -14.99 17.32
C PHE A 436 -4.02 -14.63 16.18
N THR A 437 -5.27 -14.28 16.49
CA THR A 437 -6.29 -13.90 15.49
C THR A 437 -7.01 -12.62 15.91
N SER A 438 -7.54 -11.92 14.90
CA SER A 438 -8.31 -10.69 15.07
C SER A 438 -9.56 -10.93 15.93
N GLU A 439 -10.26 -12.03 15.69
CA GLU A 439 -11.48 -12.45 16.38
C GLU A 439 -11.21 -12.71 17.86
N ALA A 440 -10.11 -13.40 18.18
CA ALA A 440 -9.70 -13.66 19.55
C ALA A 440 -9.40 -12.34 20.29
N ALA A 441 -8.71 -11.40 19.64
CA ALA A 441 -8.44 -10.08 20.21
C ALA A 441 -9.74 -9.31 20.53
N VAL A 442 -10.71 -9.31 19.61
CA VAL A 442 -12.02 -8.68 19.81
C VAL A 442 -12.80 -9.37 20.93
N GLU A 443 -12.87 -10.69 20.94
CA GLU A 443 -13.61 -11.46 21.94
C GLU A 443 -13.04 -11.25 23.34
N TRP A 444 -11.72 -11.30 23.49
CA TRP A 444 -11.06 -11.16 24.78
C TRP A 444 -11.13 -9.73 25.30
N ASN A 445 -11.02 -8.73 24.42
CA ASN A 445 -11.26 -7.35 24.78
C ASN A 445 -12.69 -7.12 25.29
N LYS A 446 -13.71 -7.72 24.64
CA LYS A 446 -15.11 -7.70 25.13
C LYS A 446 -15.28 -8.33 26.51
N LYS A 447 -14.42 -9.29 26.86
CA LYS A 447 -14.35 -9.92 28.20
C LYS A 447 -13.54 -9.09 29.21
N GLY A 448 -13.07 -7.89 28.85
CA GLY A 448 -12.29 -7.01 29.71
C GLY A 448 -10.82 -7.40 29.86
N LYS A 449 -10.34 -8.36 29.06
CA LYS A 449 -8.93 -8.76 29.07
C LYS A 449 -8.08 -7.80 28.24
N LYS A 450 -6.86 -7.55 28.70
CA LYS A 450 -5.83 -6.89 27.90
C LYS A 450 -5.15 -7.92 27.01
N VAL A 451 -4.90 -7.60 25.74
CA VAL A 451 -4.35 -8.56 24.77
C VAL A 451 -3.24 -7.99 23.91
N VAL A 452 -2.30 -8.84 23.52
CA VAL A 452 -1.26 -8.56 22.53
C VAL A 452 -1.52 -9.42 21.31
N LEU A 453 -1.80 -8.79 20.17
CA LEU A 453 -2.03 -9.48 18.91
C LEU A 453 -0.70 -9.79 18.25
N ILE A 454 -0.36 -11.08 18.14
CA ILE A 454 0.85 -11.58 17.48
C ILE A 454 0.47 -12.16 16.11
N ARG A 455 1.09 -11.68 15.04
CA ARG A 455 0.86 -12.13 13.65
C ARG A 455 2.18 -12.25 12.89
N GLU A 456 2.21 -13.05 11.83
CA GLU A 456 3.35 -13.05 10.90
C GLU A 456 3.47 -11.67 10.24
N GLU A 457 2.35 -11.20 9.70
CA GLU A 457 2.06 -9.85 9.21
C GLU A 457 0.58 -9.55 9.48
N THR A 458 0.21 -8.27 9.59
CA THR A 458 -1.21 -7.89 9.65
C THR A 458 -1.73 -7.59 8.25
N SER A 459 -3.00 -7.86 8.03
CA SER A 459 -3.71 -7.46 6.82
C SER A 459 -4.94 -6.60 7.14
N PRO A 460 -5.61 -6.02 6.13
CA PRO A 460 -6.81 -5.21 6.35
C PRO A 460 -7.95 -5.95 7.05
N GLU A 461 -7.96 -7.29 7.00
CA GLU A 461 -8.88 -8.17 7.71
C GLU A 461 -8.68 -8.12 9.25
N ASP A 462 -7.48 -7.76 9.71
CA ASP A 462 -7.15 -7.71 11.14
C ASP A 462 -7.62 -6.41 11.83
N ILE A 463 -8.29 -5.49 11.12
CA ILE A 463 -8.49 -4.11 11.60
C ILE A 463 -9.25 -4.00 12.93
N GLU A 464 -10.26 -4.84 13.14
CA GLU A 464 -11.04 -4.86 14.38
C GLU A 464 -10.21 -5.40 15.55
N GLY A 465 -9.47 -6.49 15.32
CA GLY A 465 -8.56 -7.07 16.30
C GLY A 465 -7.40 -6.14 16.64
N MET A 466 -6.80 -5.49 15.65
CA MET A 466 -5.77 -4.47 15.85
C MET A 466 -6.30 -3.31 16.71
N ARG A 467 -7.55 -2.88 16.51
CA ARG A 467 -8.18 -1.84 17.32
C ARG A 467 -8.42 -2.31 18.76
N ALA A 468 -8.88 -3.54 18.93
CA ALA A 468 -9.18 -4.16 20.22
C ALA A 468 -7.92 -4.48 21.05
N ALA A 469 -6.81 -4.83 20.41
CA ALA A 469 -5.57 -5.21 21.07
C ALA A 469 -4.89 -4.03 21.80
N ASN A 470 -4.17 -4.29 22.88
CA ASN A 470 -3.38 -3.28 23.58
C ASN A 470 -2.04 -3.01 22.87
N ALA A 471 -1.47 -4.05 22.26
CA ALA A 471 -0.29 -3.97 21.41
C ALA A 471 -0.38 -4.95 20.24
N ILE A 472 0.40 -4.66 19.20
CA ILE A 472 0.57 -5.50 18.02
C ILE A 472 2.06 -5.83 17.86
N LEU A 473 2.36 -7.11 17.65
CA LEU A 473 3.71 -7.60 17.39
C LEU A 473 3.69 -8.42 16.10
N THR A 474 4.52 -8.06 15.12
CA THR A 474 4.65 -8.83 13.87
C THR A 474 6.05 -9.38 13.65
N ALA A 475 6.14 -10.60 13.09
CA ALA A 475 7.40 -11.23 12.73
C ALA A 475 8.07 -10.55 11.52
N ARG A 476 7.25 -10.08 10.57
CA ARG A 476 7.68 -9.41 9.32
C ARG A 476 7.17 -7.96 9.25
N GLY A 477 7.66 -7.22 8.25
CA GLY A 477 7.23 -5.86 7.94
C GLY A 477 8.24 -4.77 8.30
N GLY A 478 8.33 -3.74 7.45
CA GLY A 478 9.11 -2.51 7.67
C GLY A 478 8.31 -1.38 8.33
N MET A 479 8.88 -0.18 8.42
CA MET A 479 8.20 1.01 8.97
C MET A 479 7.05 1.52 8.07
N THR A 480 6.91 0.94 6.88
CA THR A 480 5.86 1.19 5.89
C THR A 480 4.86 0.04 5.76
N SER A 481 5.00 -1.01 6.58
CA SER A 481 4.06 -2.16 6.60
C SER A 481 2.64 -1.75 7.03
N HIS A 482 1.66 -2.59 6.74
CA HIS A 482 0.26 -2.36 7.14
C HIS A 482 0.12 -2.08 8.64
N ALA A 483 0.73 -2.91 9.48
CA ALA A 483 0.74 -2.75 10.93
C ALA A 483 1.28 -1.37 11.34
N ALA A 484 2.41 -0.96 10.75
CA ALA A 484 3.04 0.31 11.07
C ALA A 484 2.20 1.53 10.65
N LEU A 485 1.63 1.50 9.44
CA LEU A 485 0.82 2.62 8.94
C LEU A 485 -0.48 2.82 9.73
N VAL A 486 -1.14 1.73 10.13
CA VAL A 486 -2.40 1.77 10.87
C VAL A 486 -2.17 2.17 12.33
N THR A 487 -1.24 1.52 13.02
CA THR A 487 -1.02 1.72 14.46
C THR A 487 -0.44 3.09 14.78
N ARG A 488 0.42 3.65 13.92
CA ARG A 488 0.91 5.03 14.05
C ARG A 488 -0.22 6.04 14.06
N GLY A 489 -1.22 5.87 13.19
CA GLY A 489 -2.40 6.74 13.15
C GLY A 489 -3.24 6.67 14.44
N TRP A 490 -3.29 5.50 15.07
CA TRP A 490 -4.02 5.29 16.33
C TRP A 490 -3.21 5.59 17.59
N GLY A 491 -1.89 5.78 17.47
CA GLY A 491 -0.98 5.89 18.61
C GLY A 491 -0.86 4.59 19.42
N LYS A 492 -1.08 3.42 18.80
CA LYS A 492 -1.06 2.14 19.50
C LYS A 492 0.35 1.56 19.54
N CYS A 493 0.74 0.96 20.66
CA CYS A 493 2.03 0.26 20.81
C CYS A 493 2.16 -0.83 19.74
N CYS A 494 3.22 -0.73 18.92
CA CYS A 494 3.43 -1.66 17.83
C CYS A 494 4.91 -1.88 17.54
N ILE A 495 5.32 -3.14 17.50
CA ILE A 495 6.62 -3.58 17.05
C ILE A 495 6.43 -4.43 15.79
N VAL A 496 7.12 -4.08 14.71
CA VAL A 496 7.05 -4.83 13.44
C VAL A 496 8.40 -5.39 13.06
N GLY A 497 8.43 -6.43 12.22
CA GLY A 497 9.69 -7.02 11.76
C GLY A 497 10.54 -7.56 12.91
N ALA A 498 9.91 -8.10 13.95
CA ALA A 498 10.63 -8.74 15.04
C ALA A 498 11.13 -10.12 14.60
N THR A 499 12.37 -10.17 14.12
CA THR A 499 12.96 -11.41 13.63
C THR A 499 13.13 -12.43 14.76
N GLY A 500 12.87 -13.71 14.48
CA GLY A 500 13.00 -14.80 15.46
C GLY A 500 11.72 -15.17 16.20
N LEU A 501 10.57 -14.63 15.77
CA LEU A 501 9.26 -15.19 16.08
C LEU A 501 8.94 -16.33 15.09
N ASP A 502 8.74 -17.53 15.60
CA ASP A 502 8.20 -18.66 14.84
C ASP A 502 6.75 -18.88 15.26
N ILE A 503 5.81 -18.38 14.45
CA ILE A 503 4.38 -18.28 14.79
C ILE A 503 3.61 -19.42 14.12
N ASN A 504 2.87 -20.18 14.93
CA ASN A 504 1.90 -21.15 14.44
C ASN A 504 0.49 -20.71 14.83
N THR A 505 -0.19 -20.04 13.90
CA THR A 505 -1.56 -19.54 14.11
C THR A 505 -2.56 -20.66 14.36
N PHE A 506 -2.37 -21.84 13.74
CA PHE A 506 -3.29 -22.97 13.89
C PHE A 506 -3.19 -23.60 15.28
N GLU A 507 -1.97 -23.81 15.77
CA GLU A 507 -1.73 -24.31 17.13
C GLU A 507 -1.82 -23.22 18.18
N LYS A 508 -1.95 -21.96 17.76
CA LYS A 508 -2.00 -20.77 18.61
C LYS A 508 -0.79 -20.69 19.55
N THR A 509 0.39 -20.78 18.96
CA THR A 509 1.66 -20.69 19.67
C THR A 509 2.68 -19.82 18.93
N VAL A 510 3.65 -19.31 19.69
CA VAL A 510 4.86 -18.69 19.14
C VAL A 510 6.09 -19.19 19.88
N THR A 511 7.13 -19.52 19.14
CA THR A 511 8.44 -19.84 19.71
C THR A 511 9.38 -18.65 19.53
N ILE A 512 9.98 -18.20 20.63
CA ILE A 512 10.94 -17.08 20.66
C ILE A 512 12.19 -17.55 21.40
N LYS A 513 13.36 -17.50 20.75
CA LYS A 513 14.64 -17.99 21.31
C LYS A 513 14.54 -19.41 21.90
N GLY A 514 13.73 -20.28 21.28
CA GLY A 514 13.52 -21.67 21.71
C GLY A 514 12.52 -21.85 22.87
N LYS A 515 11.94 -20.78 23.42
CA LYS A 515 10.87 -20.84 24.41
C LYS A 515 9.51 -20.73 23.73
N LEU A 516 8.61 -21.68 24.06
CA LEU A 516 7.25 -21.74 23.55
C LEU A 516 6.31 -20.90 24.42
N TYR A 517 5.54 -20.04 23.77
CA TYR A 517 4.44 -19.25 24.36
C TYR A 517 3.12 -19.66 23.71
N ARG A 518 2.04 -19.69 24.49
CA ARG A 518 0.70 -20.10 24.07
C ARG A 518 -0.29 -18.94 24.18
N GLU A 519 -1.41 -19.07 23.48
CA GLU A 519 -2.54 -18.13 23.63
C GLU A 519 -2.96 -18.06 25.10
N GLY A 520 -2.97 -16.85 25.67
CA GLY A 520 -3.25 -16.63 27.09
C GLY A 520 -2.03 -16.34 27.96
N ASP A 521 -0.81 -16.69 27.52
CA ASP A 521 0.41 -16.30 28.22
C ASP A 521 0.58 -14.77 28.16
N THR A 522 1.28 -14.18 29.14
CA THR A 522 1.49 -12.73 29.27
C THR A 522 2.93 -12.34 29.02
#